data_AF-A0A133KGL4-F1
#
_entry.id   AF-A0A133KGL4-F1
#
_cell.length_a   1.000
_cell.length_b   1.000
_cell.length_c   1.000
_cell.angle_alpha   90.00
_cell.angle_beta   90.00
_cell.angle_gamma   90.00
#
_symmetry.space_group_name_H-M   'P 1'
#
loop_
_entity.id
_entity.type
_entity.pdbx_description
1 polymer ?
#
loop_
_entity_poly.entity_id
_entity_poly.type
_entity_poly.pdbx_seq_one_letter_code
_entity_poly.pdbx_strand_id
1 'polypeptide(L)'
;MRKFNDLLKFTWKRFSVWILLVTIFCTMAVGILVQNNIKNDYERFTNCVLDMRENLYGGKHNEDIEINEESIDKIKIEALKLKGKYKLCDDDDVFSLDVDGKAQDDYFERLSKNGGYDAHYIYNNIRSFLEKFDDGKFNGSGYYEALVFPIVIFIGLFALSITSLEQSLAIYDFTRLMPWKKKDELIMKIGIVFLFGMVIFAINTLVLAFILKASAFGKVVSFSLIAGQILRNILIFLGASIISTSLGFIGGNFLGHLGLYIMTLAGFELYRVNLNMTLNAFSSDFAGRVEDLIRSFEGRLNPFFKTLMSLSYMRVDSLITILAFLIVALVIFILALYLSKNQSSERSGYMIANKKLGVFCKLMASLTLANLMTSILASVFVQKISPVIVIIFILALLISYKFFDMLFKIRLKF
;
A
#
# COMPACT_ATOMS: atom_id res chain seq x y z
N MET A 1 29.16 -2.79 16.36
CA MET A 1 29.23 -1.37 15.97
C MET A 1 30.30 -1.06 14.91
N ARG A 2 31.60 -1.38 15.10
CA ARG A 2 32.64 -1.09 14.09
C ARG A 2 32.32 -1.61 12.67
N LYS A 3 31.92 -2.88 12.56
CA LYS A 3 31.53 -3.52 11.28
C LYS A 3 30.30 -2.89 10.60
N PHE A 4 29.33 -2.41 11.40
CA PHE A 4 28.16 -1.70 10.87
C PHE A 4 28.57 -0.34 10.30
N ASN A 5 29.42 0.40 11.00
CA ASN A 5 29.94 1.68 10.51
C ASN A 5 30.74 1.51 9.21
N ASP A 6 31.53 0.44 9.09
CA ASP A 6 32.30 0.16 7.88
C ASP A 6 31.36 -0.14 6.69
N LEU A 7 30.33 -0.97 6.89
CA LEU A 7 29.33 -1.25 5.87
C LEU A 7 28.52 0.01 5.50
N LEU A 8 28.11 0.81 6.49
CA LEU A 8 27.39 2.06 6.26
C LEU A 8 28.23 3.04 5.44
N LYS A 9 29.52 3.21 5.77
CA LYS A 9 30.45 4.06 5.00
C LYS A 9 30.59 3.57 3.56
N PHE A 10 30.70 2.25 3.36
CA PHE A 10 30.77 1.66 2.03
C PHE A 10 29.49 1.92 1.23
N THR A 11 28.31 1.64 1.82
CA THR A 11 27.01 1.89 1.19
C THR A 11 26.84 3.37 0.85
N TRP A 12 27.18 4.28 1.76
CA TRP A 12 27.11 5.72 1.51
C TRP A 12 28.01 6.17 0.35
N LYS A 13 29.28 5.75 0.32
CA LYS A 13 30.20 6.09 -0.77
C LYS A 13 29.67 5.67 -2.14
N ARG A 14 28.94 4.55 -2.19
CA ARG A 14 28.46 3.96 -3.44
C ARG A 14 27.11 4.48 -3.91
N PHE A 15 26.20 4.75 -2.97
CA PHE A 15 24.81 5.06 -3.28
C PHE A 15 24.38 6.48 -2.88
N SER A 16 25.25 7.29 -2.25
CA SER A 16 24.91 8.64 -1.77
C SER A 16 24.26 9.52 -2.84
N VAL A 17 24.79 9.57 -4.06
CA VAL A 17 24.22 10.37 -5.15
C VAL A 17 22.79 9.91 -5.49
N TRP A 18 22.57 8.61 -5.59
CA TRP A 18 21.24 8.04 -5.86
C TRP A 18 20.27 8.28 -4.71
N ILE A 19 20.70 8.09 -3.47
CA ILE A 19 19.91 8.36 -2.27
C ILE A 19 19.49 9.83 -2.26
N LEU A 20 20.42 10.75 -2.55
CA LEU A 20 20.15 12.19 -2.57
C LEU A 20 19.18 12.57 -3.69
N LEU A 21 19.38 12.07 -4.92
CA LEU A 21 18.47 12.31 -6.05
C LEU A 21 17.06 11.78 -5.77
N VAL A 22 16.94 10.56 -5.25
CA VAL A 22 15.63 9.99 -4.90
C VAL A 22 14.98 10.76 -3.76
N THR A 23 15.75 11.22 -2.77
CA THR A 23 15.23 12.05 -1.69
C THR A 23 14.62 13.34 -2.24
N ILE A 24 15.35 14.06 -3.11
CA ILE A 24 14.87 15.28 -3.75
C ILE A 24 13.59 15.00 -4.55
N PHE A 25 13.61 13.95 -5.38
CA PHE A 25 12.45 13.56 -6.19
C PHE A 25 11.23 13.24 -5.33
N CYS A 26 11.39 12.41 -4.28
CA CYS A 26 10.32 12.09 -3.34
C CYS A 26 9.76 13.36 -2.69
N THR A 27 10.63 14.27 -2.24
CA THR A 27 10.21 15.53 -1.62
C THR A 27 9.46 16.45 -2.58
N MET A 28 9.90 16.56 -3.83
CA MET A 28 9.18 17.31 -4.85
C MET A 28 7.80 16.70 -5.14
N ALA A 29 7.76 15.38 -5.37
CA ALA A 29 6.51 14.68 -5.70
C ALA A 29 5.50 14.76 -4.56
N VAL A 30 5.93 14.50 -3.32
CA VAL A 30 5.11 14.62 -2.12
C VAL A 30 4.65 16.06 -1.91
N GLY A 31 5.56 17.03 -2.03
CA GLY A 31 5.25 18.44 -1.84
C GLY A 31 4.14 18.92 -2.78
N ILE A 32 4.27 18.63 -4.08
CA ILE A 32 3.26 18.97 -5.09
C ILE A 32 1.93 18.27 -4.82
N LEU A 33 1.97 16.97 -4.56
CA LEU A 33 0.77 16.17 -4.30
C LEU A 33 -0.01 16.70 -3.09
N VAL A 34 0.69 16.93 -1.98
CA VAL A 34 0.03 17.36 -0.74
C VAL A 34 -0.44 18.80 -0.83
N GLN A 35 0.33 19.70 -1.45
CA GLN A 35 -0.12 21.08 -1.66
C GLN A 35 -1.42 21.13 -2.47
N ASN A 36 -1.52 20.35 -3.54
CA ASN A 36 -2.75 20.24 -4.32
C ASN A 36 -3.90 19.64 -3.51
N ASN A 37 -3.65 18.59 -2.74
CA ASN A 37 -4.68 17.97 -1.91
C ASN A 37 -5.21 18.92 -0.82
N ILE A 38 -4.32 19.65 -0.14
CA ILE A 38 -4.72 20.65 0.87
C ILE A 38 -5.56 21.76 0.24
N LYS A 39 -5.13 22.26 -0.94
CA LYS A 39 -5.88 23.28 -1.67
C LYS A 39 -7.28 22.78 -2.05
N ASN A 40 -7.37 21.59 -2.63
CA ASN A 40 -8.64 20.99 -3.04
C ASN A 40 -9.55 20.72 -1.84
N ASP A 41 -9.00 20.24 -0.72
CA ASP A 41 -9.74 20.02 0.51
C ASP A 41 -10.28 21.34 1.09
N TYR A 42 -9.48 22.40 1.07
CA TYR A 42 -9.92 23.74 1.46
C TYR A 42 -11.04 24.24 0.56
N GLU A 43 -10.83 24.27 -0.76
CA GLU A 43 -11.83 24.77 -1.72
C GLU A 43 -13.15 23.99 -1.65
N ARG A 44 -13.07 22.65 -1.55
CA ARG A 44 -14.27 21.81 -1.41
C ARG A 44 -15.00 22.13 -0.12
N PHE A 45 -14.29 22.24 0.99
CA PHE A 45 -14.90 22.54 2.28
C PHE A 45 -15.55 23.93 2.28
N THR A 46 -14.84 24.96 1.82
CA THR A 46 -15.36 26.33 1.79
C THR A 46 -16.56 26.45 0.86
N ASN A 47 -16.52 25.83 -0.32
CA ASN A 47 -17.66 25.84 -1.24
C ASN A 47 -18.90 25.20 -0.60
N CYS A 48 -18.75 24.05 0.05
CA CYS A 48 -19.86 23.42 0.78
C CYS A 48 -20.41 24.34 1.89
N VAL A 49 -19.54 25.05 2.61
CA VAL A 49 -19.99 25.99 3.66
C VAL A 49 -20.73 27.18 3.07
N LEU A 50 -20.29 27.71 1.93
CA LEU A 50 -20.99 28.80 1.22
C LEU A 50 -22.36 28.32 0.72
N ASP A 51 -22.44 27.15 0.10
CA ASP A 51 -23.70 26.54 -0.35
C ASP A 51 -24.65 26.27 0.83
N MET A 52 -24.13 25.82 1.98
CA MET A 52 -24.90 25.66 3.21
C MET A 52 -25.51 26.99 3.66
N ARG A 53 -24.72 28.07 3.66
CA ARG A 53 -25.20 29.40 4.07
C ARG A 53 -26.24 29.96 3.12
N GLU A 54 -26.08 29.77 1.80
CA GLU A 54 -27.11 30.11 0.82
C GLU A 54 -28.41 29.33 1.09
N ASN A 55 -28.32 28.03 1.39
CA ASN A 55 -29.48 27.22 1.76
C ASN A 55 -30.15 27.68 3.06
N LEU A 56 -29.39 28.17 4.05
CA LEU A 56 -29.92 28.59 5.35
C LEU A 56 -30.50 30.00 5.33
N TYR A 57 -29.77 30.95 4.74
CA TYR A 57 -30.01 32.38 4.88
C TYR A 57 -30.47 33.06 3.59
N GLY A 58 -30.30 32.41 2.44
CA GLY A 58 -30.63 32.95 1.12
C GLY A 58 -29.59 33.96 0.62
N GLY A 59 -29.48 34.07 -0.71
CA GLY A 59 -28.51 34.95 -1.37
C GLY A 59 -27.13 34.30 -1.54
N LYS A 60 -26.37 34.79 -2.53
CA LYS A 60 -25.02 34.28 -2.80
C LYS A 60 -24.04 34.76 -1.76
N HIS A 61 -23.39 33.83 -1.06
CA HIS A 61 -22.28 34.12 -0.16
C HIS A 61 -20.96 33.86 -0.91
N ASN A 62 -20.11 34.87 -1.04
CA ASN A 62 -18.80 34.80 -1.72
C ASN A 62 -17.66 35.27 -0.80
N GLU A 63 -17.81 35.15 0.51
CA GLU A 63 -16.80 35.60 1.47
C GLU A 63 -15.71 34.54 1.63
N ASP A 64 -14.45 34.98 1.71
CA ASP A 64 -13.34 34.11 2.06
C ASP A 64 -13.53 33.58 3.49
N ILE A 65 -13.60 32.26 3.64
CA ILE A 65 -13.80 31.60 4.92
C ILE A 65 -12.44 31.35 5.57
N GLU A 66 -12.12 32.15 6.57
CA GLU A 66 -10.96 31.88 7.41
C GLU A 66 -11.22 30.64 8.29
N ILE A 67 -10.27 29.69 8.30
CA ILE A 67 -10.35 28.49 9.13
C ILE A 67 -9.62 28.73 10.46
N ASN A 68 -10.41 28.89 11.53
CA ASN A 68 -9.96 28.99 12.92
C ASN A 68 -10.97 28.27 13.83
N GLU A 69 -10.67 28.16 15.13
CA GLU A 69 -11.54 27.42 16.07
C GLU A 69 -12.96 28.00 16.12
N GLU A 70 -13.09 29.33 16.18
CA GLU A 70 -14.38 30.02 16.22
C GLU A 70 -15.21 29.79 14.95
N SER A 71 -14.57 29.83 13.77
CA SER A 71 -15.26 29.62 12.51
C SER A 71 -15.72 28.17 12.35
N ILE A 72 -14.94 27.19 12.83
CA ILE A 72 -15.31 25.77 12.84
C ILE A 72 -16.51 25.53 13.76
N ASP A 73 -16.53 26.10 14.97
CA ASP A 73 -17.67 25.98 15.88
C ASP A 73 -18.94 26.59 15.28
N LYS A 74 -18.82 27.76 14.65
CA LYS A 74 -19.93 28.40 13.93
C LYS A 74 -20.45 27.51 12.79
N ILE A 75 -19.56 26.95 11.97
CA ILE A 75 -19.92 26.05 10.86
C ILE A 75 -20.62 24.80 11.38
N LYS A 76 -20.17 24.23 12.50
CA LYS A 76 -20.81 23.06 13.13
C LYS A 76 -22.25 23.36 13.57
N ILE A 77 -22.48 24.53 14.17
CA ILE A 77 -23.83 24.99 14.55
C ILE A 77 -24.70 25.21 13.29
N GLU A 78 -24.16 25.83 12.25
CA GLU A 78 -24.85 26.04 10.98
C GLU A 78 -25.22 24.70 10.30
N ALA A 79 -24.32 23.72 10.30
CA ALA A 79 -24.56 22.38 9.74
C ALA A 79 -25.72 21.67 10.47
N LEU A 80 -25.78 21.77 11.80
CA LEU A 80 -26.90 21.22 12.58
C LEU A 80 -28.23 21.94 12.29
N LYS A 81 -28.20 23.25 12.05
CA LYS A 81 -29.40 24.00 11.60
C LYS A 81 -29.87 23.51 10.23
N LEU A 82 -28.93 23.27 9.30
CA LEU A 82 -29.26 22.74 7.97
C LEU A 82 -29.87 21.33 8.08
N LYS A 83 -29.27 20.45 8.89
CA LYS A 83 -29.81 19.13 9.21
C LYS A 83 -31.24 19.21 9.73
N GLY A 84 -31.50 20.11 10.68
CA GLY A 84 -32.84 20.33 11.25
C GLY A 84 -33.85 20.87 10.24
N LYS A 85 -33.46 21.85 9.41
CA LYS A 85 -34.33 22.50 8.42
C LYS A 85 -34.94 21.50 7.43
N TYR A 86 -34.12 20.58 6.91
CA TYR A 86 -34.54 19.60 5.89
C TYR A 86 -34.76 18.18 6.43
N LYS A 87 -34.55 17.96 7.74
CA LYS A 87 -34.57 16.64 8.41
C LYS A 87 -33.60 15.65 7.74
N LEU A 88 -32.36 16.08 7.55
CA LEU A 88 -31.32 15.30 6.86
C LEU A 88 -30.85 14.14 7.75
N CYS A 89 -30.59 12.99 7.12
CA CYS A 89 -29.93 11.85 7.73
C CYS A 89 -28.44 11.86 7.39
N ASP A 90 -27.64 11.22 8.26
CA ASP A 90 -26.22 11.00 7.98
C ASP A 90 -26.10 9.89 6.92
N ASP A 91 -25.07 9.94 6.07
CA ASP A 91 -24.91 8.96 4.97
C ASP A 91 -24.92 7.51 5.46
N ASP A 92 -24.33 7.25 6.63
CA ASP A 92 -24.26 5.92 7.25
C ASP A 92 -25.66 5.37 7.57
N ASP A 93 -26.62 6.25 7.88
CA ASP A 93 -28.01 5.88 8.18
C ASP A 93 -28.86 5.66 6.92
N VAL A 94 -28.38 6.11 5.75
CA VAL A 94 -29.12 6.05 4.48
C VAL A 94 -28.61 4.93 3.59
N PHE A 95 -27.30 4.68 3.60
CA PHE A 95 -26.63 3.74 2.69
C PHE A 95 -26.16 2.45 3.39
N SER A 96 -26.52 2.21 4.65
CA SER A 96 -26.19 0.95 5.31
C SER A 96 -26.98 -0.24 4.73
N LEU A 97 -26.37 -1.43 4.78
CA LEU A 97 -26.98 -2.68 4.29
C LEU A 97 -28.26 -3.08 5.04
N ASP A 98 -28.48 -2.50 6.22
CA ASP A 98 -29.63 -2.79 7.08
C ASP A 98 -30.84 -1.88 6.80
N VAL A 99 -30.69 -0.89 5.91
CA VAL A 99 -31.76 0.02 5.51
C VAL A 99 -32.53 -0.57 4.35
N ASP A 100 -33.85 -0.71 4.51
CA ASP A 100 -34.74 -1.16 3.44
C ASP A 100 -34.69 -0.18 2.26
N GLY A 101 -34.59 -0.70 1.04
CA GLY A 101 -34.48 0.15 -0.16
C GLY A 101 -35.64 1.12 -0.32
N LYS A 102 -36.85 0.74 0.13
CA LYS A 102 -38.00 1.66 0.12
C LYS A 102 -37.83 2.81 1.11
N ALA A 103 -37.22 2.58 2.27
CA ALA A 103 -36.95 3.65 3.23
C ALA A 103 -35.94 4.66 2.67
N GLN A 104 -34.97 4.19 1.90
CA GLN A 104 -34.00 5.03 1.18
C GLN A 104 -34.69 5.85 0.09
N ASP A 105 -35.52 5.21 -0.74
CA ASP A 105 -36.27 5.88 -1.80
C ASP A 105 -37.22 6.94 -1.23
N ASP A 106 -37.99 6.60 -0.19
CA ASP A 106 -38.91 7.51 0.50
C ASP A 106 -38.18 8.73 1.07
N TYR A 107 -36.97 8.53 1.61
CA TYR A 107 -36.12 9.60 2.12
C TYR A 107 -35.74 10.58 1.02
N PHE A 108 -35.21 10.10 -0.11
CA PHE A 108 -34.80 10.96 -1.22
C PHE A 108 -35.98 11.60 -1.96
N GLU A 109 -37.11 10.90 -2.08
CA GLU A 109 -38.33 11.47 -2.65
C GLU A 109 -38.83 12.65 -1.81
N ARG A 110 -38.82 12.51 -0.47
CA ARG A 110 -39.17 13.61 0.45
C ARG A 110 -38.22 14.79 0.30
N LEU A 111 -36.91 14.54 0.19
CA LEU A 111 -35.92 15.58 0.00
C LEU A 111 -36.08 16.31 -1.34
N SER A 112 -36.41 15.59 -2.40
CA SER A 112 -36.71 16.20 -3.71
C SER A 112 -37.91 17.15 -3.62
N LYS A 113 -38.97 16.77 -2.90
CA LYS A 113 -40.18 17.59 -2.71
C LYS A 113 -39.96 18.84 -1.87
N ASN A 114 -39.01 18.83 -0.93
CA ASN A 114 -38.74 19.97 -0.05
C ASN A 114 -37.48 20.76 -0.43
N GLY A 115 -36.82 20.43 -1.54
CA GLY A 115 -35.58 21.06 -2.00
C GLY A 115 -34.34 20.70 -1.17
N GLY A 116 -34.41 19.66 -0.33
CA GLY A 116 -33.33 19.22 0.55
C GLY A 116 -32.37 18.21 -0.07
N TYR A 117 -32.54 17.85 -1.35
CA TYR A 117 -31.71 16.84 -2.02
C TYR A 117 -30.23 17.25 -2.05
N ASP A 118 -29.93 18.45 -2.53
CA ASP A 118 -28.55 18.96 -2.56
C ASP A 118 -28.02 19.24 -1.14
N ALA A 119 -28.91 19.72 -0.25
CA ALA A 119 -28.56 20.00 1.14
C ALA A 119 -28.07 18.75 1.89
N HIS A 120 -28.55 17.56 1.56
CA HIS A 120 -28.06 16.30 2.12
C HIS A 120 -26.57 16.09 1.82
N TYR A 121 -26.16 16.22 0.55
CA TYR A 121 -24.77 16.04 0.16
C TYR A 121 -23.87 17.15 0.72
N ILE A 122 -24.35 18.40 0.75
CA ILE A 122 -23.61 19.52 1.37
C ILE A 122 -23.35 19.22 2.84
N TYR A 123 -24.41 18.86 3.59
CA TYR A 123 -24.30 18.55 5.01
C TYR A 123 -23.35 17.37 5.28
N ASN A 124 -23.48 16.25 4.56
CA ASN A 124 -22.62 15.09 4.78
C ASN A 124 -21.16 15.34 4.37
N ASN A 125 -20.90 16.15 3.34
CA ASN A 125 -19.55 16.59 3.00
C ASN A 125 -18.94 17.45 4.12
N ILE A 126 -19.69 18.41 4.68
CA ILE A 126 -19.23 19.23 5.80
C ILE A 126 -18.99 18.33 7.03
N ARG A 127 -19.91 17.43 7.35
CA ARG A 127 -19.79 16.47 8.46
C ARG A 127 -18.51 15.66 8.36
N SER A 128 -18.30 14.99 7.22
CA SER A 128 -17.10 14.18 6.98
C SER A 128 -15.81 15.02 7.06
N PHE A 129 -15.86 16.29 6.66
CA PHE A 129 -14.73 17.18 6.84
C PHE A 129 -14.50 17.54 8.32
N LEU A 130 -15.57 17.83 9.06
CA LEU A 130 -15.52 18.14 10.49
C LEU A 130 -15.07 16.94 11.34
N GLU A 131 -15.22 15.70 10.87
CA GLU A 131 -14.63 14.51 11.52
C GLU A 131 -13.09 14.53 11.54
N LYS A 132 -12.47 15.35 10.68
CA LYS A 132 -11.02 15.61 10.74
C LYS A 132 -10.64 16.57 11.87
N PHE A 133 -11.60 17.12 12.61
CA PHE A 133 -11.35 18.02 13.73
C PHE A 133 -11.64 17.34 15.07
N ASP A 134 -10.76 17.55 16.03
CA ASP A 134 -10.92 17.13 17.42
C ASP A 134 -10.75 18.36 18.31
N ASP A 135 -11.80 18.74 19.05
CA ASP A 135 -11.88 19.98 19.83
C ASP A 135 -11.36 21.23 19.09
N GLY A 136 -11.84 21.44 17.86
CA GLY A 136 -11.47 22.59 17.01
C GLY A 136 -10.08 22.49 16.38
N LYS A 137 -9.31 21.43 16.67
CA LYS A 137 -7.99 21.18 16.09
C LYS A 137 -8.06 20.25 14.89
N PHE A 138 -7.40 20.65 13.80
CA PHE A 138 -7.36 19.86 12.58
C PHE A 138 -6.33 18.72 12.66
N ASN A 139 -6.79 17.51 12.38
CA ASN A 139 -5.98 16.31 12.24
C ASN A 139 -5.51 16.15 10.78
N GLY A 140 -4.25 16.51 10.53
CA GLY A 140 -3.61 16.36 9.23
C GLY A 140 -3.06 14.95 8.93
N SER A 141 -3.42 13.91 9.69
CA SER A 141 -2.81 12.57 9.58
C SER A 141 -2.88 11.99 8.17
N GLY A 142 -4.00 12.19 7.45
CA GLY A 142 -4.19 11.68 6.10
C GLY A 142 -3.13 12.19 5.10
N TYR A 143 -2.59 13.39 5.30
CA TYR A 143 -1.49 13.90 4.46
C TYR A 143 -0.16 13.20 4.74
N TYR A 144 0.04 12.73 5.97
CA TYR A 144 1.23 11.97 6.35
C TYR A 144 1.17 10.51 5.88
N GLU A 145 -0.02 9.97 5.63
CA GLU A 145 -0.19 8.66 5.00
C GLU A 145 0.38 8.62 3.58
N ALA A 146 0.27 9.74 2.84
CA ALA A 146 0.81 9.87 1.48
C ALA A 146 2.34 9.68 1.40
N LEU A 147 3.05 9.79 2.54
CA LEU A 147 4.49 9.54 2.63
C LEU A 147 4.85 8.05 2.53
N VAL A 148 3.92 7.14 2.88
CA VAL A 148 4.22 5.72 3.03
C VAL A 148 4.64 5.10 1.70
N PHE A 149 3.83 5.27 0.65
CA PHE A 149 4.04 4.63 -0.64
C PHE A 149 5.41 4.94 -1.28
N PRO A 150 5.82 6.22 -1.50
CA PRO A 150 7.10 6.53 -2.14
C PRO A 150 8.30 6.01 -1.32
N ILE A 151 8.22 6.08 0.01
CA ILE A 151 9.32 5.64 0.89
C ILE A 151 9.42 4.11 0.92
N VAL A 152 8.30 3.38 0.94
CA VAL A 152 8.29 1.91 0.84
C VAL A 152 8.86 1.45 -0.49
N ILE A 153 8.56 2.13 -1.61
CA ILE A 153 9.18 1.85 -2.91
C ILE A 153 10.69 2.05 -2.84
N PHE A 154 11.15 3.17 -2.29
CA PHE A 154 12.58 3.42 -2.10
C PHE A 154 13.23 2.30 -1.27
N ILE A 155 12.63 1.94 -0.13
CA ILE A 155 13.10 0.86 0.74
C ILE A 155 13.25 -0.46 -0.04
N GLY A 156 12.25 -0.83 -0.84
CA GLY A 156 12.28 -2.04 -1.66
C GLY A 156 13.41 -2.02 -2.70
N LEU A 157 13.52 -0.95 -3.48
CA LEU A 157 14.54 -0.80 -4.51
C LEU A 157 15.96 -0.72 -3.93
N PHE A 158 16.11 -0.02 -2.81
CA PHE A 158 17.39 0.12 -2.14
C PHE A 158 17.83 -1.21 -1.50
N ALA A 159 16.91 -1.92 -0.84
CA ALA A 159 17.17 -3.27 -0.34
C ALA A 159 17.59 -4.21 -1.47
N LEU A 160 16.90 -4.19 -2.62
CA LEU A 160 17.26 -4.96 -3.80
C LEU A 160 18.69 -4.64 -4.28
N SER A 161 19.05 -3.35 -4.27
CA SER A 161 20.37 -2.88 -4.70
C SER A 161 21.51 -3.38 -3.80
N ILE A 162 21.31 -3.36 -2.48
CA ILE A 162 22.35 -3.77 -1.52
C ILE A 162 22.32 -5.28 -1.19
N THR A 163 21.38 -6.05 -1.74
CA THR A 163 21.30 -7.50 -1.53
C THR A 163 21.52 -8.26 -2.83
N SER A 164 20.56 -8.16 -3.74
CA SER A 164 20.47 -9.03 -4.91
C SER A 164 21.27 -8.54 -6.11
N LEU A 165 21.44 -7.22 -6.27
CA LEU A 165 22.40 -6.69 -7.25
C LEU A 165 23.85 -6.90 -6.80
N GLU A 166 24.12 -6.88 -5.49
CA GLU A 166 25.44 -7.28 -5.00
C GLU A 166 25.76 -8.73 -5.36
N GLN A 167 24.80 -9.65 -5.17
CA GLN A 167 24.96 -11.07 -5.50
C GLN A 167 25.14 -11.36 -7.01
N SER A 168 24.64 -10.47 -7.86
CA SER A 168 24.75 -10.62 -9.32
C SER A 168 25.99 -9.92 -9.91
N LEU A 169 26.77 -9.18 -9.11
CA LEU A 169 28.00 -8.52 -9.56
C LEU A 169 29.23 -9.24 -9.01
N ALA A 170 30.38 -9.11 -9.68
CA ALA A 170 31.70 -9.56 -9.17
C ALA A 170 32.03 -9.04 -7.74
N ILE A 171 31.33 -8.00 -7.31
CA ILE A 171 31.40 -7.39 -5.97
C ILE A 171 30.96 -8.35 -4.86
N TYR A 172 30.10 -9.33 -5.14
CA TYR A 172 29.75 -10.39 -4.18
C TYR A 172 30.98 -11.13 -3.66
N ASP A 173 31.98 -11.32 -4.53
CA ASP A 173 33.21 -12.02 -4.13
C ASP A 173 34.10 -11.12 -3.25
N PHE A 174 33.92 -9.79 -3.28
CA PHE A 174 34.59 -8.82 -2.41
C PHE A 174 33.90 -8.69 -1.04
N THR A 175 32.56 -8.65 -0.99
CA THR A 175 31.82 -8.64 0.29
C THR A 175 31.97 -9.94 1.07
N ARG A 176 32.34 -11.04 0.40
CA ARG A 176 32.74 -12.31 1.04
C ARG A 176 34.09 -12.30 1.73
N LEU A 177 34.99 -11.39 1.35
CA LEU A 177 36.28 -11.20 2.03
C LEU A 177 36.12 -10.43 3.35
N MET A 178 34.91 -9.91 3.64
CA MET A 178 34.64 -9.20 4.86
C MET A 178 34.50 -10.17 6.05
N PRO A 179 35.07 -9.84 7.22
CA PRO A 179 35.19 -10.77 8.35
C PRO A 179 33.90 -10.89 9.18
N TRP A 180 32.71 -10.92 8.57
CA TRP A 180 31.43 -11.02 9.27
C TRP A 180 30.56 -12.19 8.80
N LYS A 181 29.70 -12.69 9.69
CA LYS A 181 28.79 -13.81 9.38
C LYS A 181 27.63 -13.29 8.52
N LYS A 182 27.10 -14.13 7.62
CA LYS A 182 25.93 -13.78 6.78
C LYS A 182 24.69 -13.32 7.56
N LYS A 183 24.47 -13.85 8.76
CA LYS A 183 23.36 -13.40 9.63
C LYS A 183 23.57 -11.98 10.13
N ASP A 184 24.80 -11.65 10.49
CA ASP A 184 25.16 -10.30 10.92
C ASP A 184 24.99 -9.33 9.74
N GLU A 185 25.37 -9.76 8.53
CA GLU A 185 25.16 -9.00 7.30
C GLU A 185 23.68 -8.70 7.03
N LEU A 186 22.78 -9.69 7.18
CA LEU A 186 21.34 -9.49 7.04
C LEU A 186 20.83 -8.42 8.01
N ILE A 187 21.16 -8.54 9.30
CA ILE A 187 20.72 -7.58 10.33
C ILE A 187 21.28 -6.18 10.05
N MET A 188 22.56 -6.08 9.69
CA MET A 188 23.17 -4.80 9.35
C MET A 188 22.52 -4.15 8.13
N LYS A 189 22.21 -4.93 7.07
CA LYS A 189 21.54 -4.41 5.86
C LYS A 189 20.10 -3.98 6.14
N ILE A 190 19.35 -4.71 6.96
CA ILE A 190 18.02 -4.27 7.44
C ILE A 190 18.16 -2.91 8.14
N GLY A 191 19.12 -2.77 9.05
CA GLY A 191 19.36 -1.52 9.77
C GLY A 191 19.75 -0.36 8.84
N ILE A 192 20.57 -0.60 7.83
CA ILE A 192 20.99 0.42 6.84
C ILE A 192 19.80 0.86 5.97
N VAL A 193 19.01 -0.09 5.44
CA VAL A 193 17.82 0.22 4.63
C VAL A 193 16.82 1.02 5.46
N PHE A 194 16.56 0.59 6.69
CA PHE A 194 15.67 1.29 7.60
C PHE A 194 16.17 2.71 7.92
N LEU A 195 17.47 2.87 8.21
CA LEU A 195 18.07 4.18 8.50
C LEU A 195 17.90 5.15 7.33
N PHE A 196 18.19 4.73 6.09
CA PHE A 196 18.02 5.60 4.93
C PHE A 196 16.55 5.92 4.65
N GLY A 197 15.65 4.94 4.79
CA GLY A 197 14.20 5.19 4.73
C GLY A 197 13.75 6.23 5.76
N MET A 198 14.26 6.13 6.99
CA MET A 198 13.96 7.07 8.09
C MET A 198 14.51 8.48 7.83
N VAL A 199 15.68 8.63 7.22
CA VAL A 199 16.23 9.94 6.83
C VAL A 199 15.31 10.62 5.80
N ILE A 200 14.90 9.88 4.75
CA ILE A 200 13.96 10.40 3.75
C ILE A 200 12.63 10.76 4.40
N PHE A 201 12.12 9.89 5.27
CA PHE A 201 10.89 10.14 6.00
C PHE A 201 10.96 11.40 6.86
N ALA A 202 12.06 11.61 7.59
CA ALA A 202 12.24 12.78 8.44
C ALA A 202 12.23 14.08 7.62
N ILE A 203 12.97 14.12 6.50
CA ILE A 203 12.99 15.28 5.59
C ILE A 203 11.58 15.58 5.07
N ASN A 204 10.88 14.57 4.57
CA ASN A 204 9.54 14.74 4.01
C ASN A 204 8.50 15.11 5.07
N THR A 205 8.62 14.57 6.28
CA THR A 205 7.79 14.93 7.44
C THR A 205 7.94 16.41 7.80
N LEU A 206 9.18 16.93 7.79
CA LEU A 206 9.45 18.34 8.05
C LEU A 206 8.89 19.25 6.95
N VAL A 207 9.13 18.91 5.68
CA VAL A 207 8.58 19.65 4.54
C VAL A 207 7.05 19.70 4.60
N LEU A 208 6.42 18.56 4.88
CA LEU A 208 4.98 18.47 5.02
C LEU A 208 4.45 19.31 6.20
N ALA A 209 5.16 19.32 7.34
CA ALA A 209 4.80 20.15 8.48
C ALA A 209 4.81 21.65 8.10
N PHE A 210 5.82 22.09 7.33
CA PHE A 210 5.88 23.47 6.83
C PHE A 210 4.73 23.78 5.87
N ILE A 211 4.43 22.90 4.91
CA ILE A 211 3.31 23.08 3.96
C ILE A 211 1.99 23.22 4.73
N LEU A 212 1.73 22.35 5.70
CA LEU A 212 0.51 22.41 6.51
C LEU A 212 0.44 23.69 7.35
N LYS A 213 1.54 24.08 8.00
CA LYS A 213 1.56 25.33 8.77
C LYS A 213 1.40 26.59 7.90
N ALA A 214 1.85 26.56 6.65
CA ALA A 214 1.68 27.65 5.70
C ALA A 214 0.32 27.67 4.99
N SER A 215 -0.48 26.61 5.14
CA SER A 215 -1.80 26.47 4.49
C SER A 215 -2.93 27.15 5.25
N ALA A 216 -4.15 27.15 4.66
CA ALA A 216 -5.37 27.63 5.31
C ALA A 216 -5.67 26.95 6.66
N PHE A 217 -5.25 25.69 6.85
CA PHE A 217 -5.41 24.95 8.11
C PHE A 217 -4.32 25.25 9.16
N GLY A 218 -3.34 26.11 8.84
CA GLY A 218 -2.15 26.32 9.67
C GLY A 218 -2.44 26.80 11.11
N LYS A 219 -3.52 27.57 11.29
CA LYS A 219 -3.99 28.08 12.59
C LYS A 219 -4.57 27.00 13.50
N VAL A 220 -5.17 25.96 12.90
CA VAL A 220 -5.90 24.89 13.61
C VAL A 220 -5.17 23.55 13.61
N VAL A 221 -4.17 23.34 12.76
CA VAL A 221 -3.44 22.06 12.67
C VAL A 221 -2.77 21.70 13.98
N SER A 222 -3.03 20.47 14.44
CA SER A 222 -2.42 19.90 15.64
C SER A 222 -1.46 18.77 15.29
N PHE A 223 -0.19 18.95 15.65
CA PHE A 223 0.84 17.93 15.46
C PHE A 223 0.75 16.77 16.47
N SER A 224 0.05 16.95 17.61
CA SER A 224 -0.17 15.84 18.55
C SER A 224 -1.08 14.78 17.95
N LEU A 225 -2.14 15.19 17.22
CA LEU A 225 -3.06 14.28 16.52
C LEU A 225 -2.35 13.52 15.37
N ILE A 226 -1.32 14.13 14.77
CA ILE A 226 -0.53 13.55 13.69
C ILE A 226 0.50 12.53 14.21
N ALA A 227 0.93 12.64 15.47
CA ALA A 227 2.00 11.81 16.04
C ALA A 227 1.70 10.30 15.96
N GLY A 228 0.43 9.91 16.12
CA GLY A 228 -0.01 8.52 15.96
C GLY A 228 0.28 7.97 14.55
N GLN A 229 0.06 8.78 13.51
CA GLN A 229 0.35 8.39 12.13
C GLN A 229 1.85 8.34 11.84
N ILE A 230 2.64 9.25 12.43
CA ILE A 230 4.11 9.20 12.33
C ILE A 230 4.64 7.87 12.89
N LEU A 231 4.16 7.44 14.06
CA LEU A 231 4.56 6.16 14.64
C LEU A 231 4.17 4.98 13.76
N ARG A 232 2.95 4.97 13.22
CA ARG A 232 2.48 3.95 12.26
C ARG A 232 3.41 3.88 11.05
N ASN A 233 3.74 5.01 10.43
CA ASN A 233 4.64 5.06 9.29
C ASN A 233 6.03 4.47 9.62
N ILE A 234 6.60 4.78 10.78
CA ILE A 234 7.87 4.20 11.24
C ILE A 234 7.80 2.67 11.32
N LEU A 235 6.71 2.12 11.88
CA LEU A 235 6.50 0.67 11.97
C LEU A 235 6.38 0.04 10.57
N ILE A 236 5.69 0.71 9.64
CA ILE A 236 5.59 0.26 8.25
C ILE A 236 6.97 0.21 7.59
N PHE A 237 7.79 1.27 7.75
CA PHE A 237 9.14 1.30 7.19
C PHE A 237 10.06 0.25 7.80
N LEU A 238 9.90 -0.04 9.09
CA LEU A 238 10.62 -1.14 9.74
C LEU A 238 10.27 -2.48 9.11
N GLY A 239 8.97 -2.81 9.02
CA GLY A 239 8.52 -4.06 8.42
C GLY A 239 8.92 -4.17 6.95
N ALA A 240 8.82 -3.09 6.18
CA ALA A 240 9.23 -3.05 4.77
C ALA A 240 10.74 -3.29 4.62
N SER A 241 11.56 -2.71 5.50
CA SER A 241 13.01 -2.91 5.50
C SER A 241 13.39 -4.36 5.82
N ILE A 242 12.68 -4.97 6.78
CA ILE A 242 12.84 -6.37 7.16
C ILE A 242 12.47 -7.29 5.99
N ILE A 243 11.28 -7.14 5.42
CA ILE A 243 10.79 -7.97 4.31
C ILE A 243 11.71 -7.84 3.11
N SER A 244 11.93 -6.62 2.62
CA SER A 244 12.71 -6.38 1.40
C SER A 244 14.11 -6.95 1.51
N THR A 245 14.81 -6.68 2.62
CA THR A 245 16.17 -7.21 2.79
C THR A 245 16.18 -8.73 2.93
N SER A 246 15.23 -9.30 3.69
CA SER A 246 15.13 -10.75 3.90
C SER A 246 14.83 -11.50 2.60
N LEU A 247 13.91 -11.00 1.79
CA LEU A 247 13.62 -11.55 0.47
C LEU A 247 14.85 -11.48 -0.45
N GLY A 248 15.65 -10.42 -0.37
CA GLY A 248 16.90 -10.31 -1.13
C GLY A 248 17.99 -11.31 -0.74
N PHE A 249 17.96 -11.83 0.49
CA PHE A 249 18.83 -12.93 0.92
C PHE A 249 18.29 -14.32 0.53
N ILE A 250 16.97 -14.42 0.37
CA ILE A 250 16.29 -15.65 -0.08
C ILE A 250 16.40 -15.79 -1.61
N GLY A 251 16.18 -14.70 -2.33
CA GLY A 251 16.47 -14.55 -3.75
C GLY A 251 17.97 -14.67 -3.98
N GLY A 252 18.37 -15.40 -5.01
CA GLY A 252 19.79 -15.50 -5.36
C GLY A 252 20.24 -14.47 -6.40
N ASN A 253 19.31 -13.68 -6.95
CA ASN A 253 19.54 -12.56 -7.87
C ASN A 253 18.35 -11.58 -7.86
N PHE A 254 18.45 -10.49 -8.63
CA PHE A 254 17.43 -9.43 -8.64
C PHE A 254 16.05 -9.89 -9.16
N LEU A 255 15.99 -10.78 -10.16
CA LEU A 255 14.72 -11.31 -10.67
C LEU A 255 14.02 -12.17 -9.61
N GLY A 256 14.78 -13.01 -8.90
CA GLY A 256 14.26 -13.79 -7.79
C GLY A 256 13.74 -12.93 -6.65
N HIS A 257 14.46 -11.86 -6.32
CA HIS A 257 14.01 -10.88 -5.33
C HIS A 257 12.69 -10.24 -5.75
N LEU A 258 12.59 -9.68 -6.97
CA LEU A 258 11.36 -9.08 -7.48
C LEU A 258 10.19 -10.08 -7.48
N GLY A 259 10.42 -11.30 -7.95
CA GLY A 259 9.39 -12.35 -7.94
C GLY A 259 8.92 -12.70 -6.53
N LEU A 260 9.83 -12.82 -5.56
CA LEU A 260 9.48 -13.04 -4.16
C LEU A 260 8.73 -11.85 -3.56
N TYR A 261 9.07 -10.62 -3.95
CA TYR A 261 8.39 -9.40 -3.52
C TYR A 261 6.92 -9.42 -3.97
N ILE A 262 6.68 -9.72 -5.24
CA ILE A 262 5.32 -9.87 -5.79
C ILE A 262 4.56 -10.97 -5.07
N MET A 263 5.16 -12.16 -4.91
CA MET A 263 4.53 -13.28 -4.21
C MET A 263 4.20 -12.96 -2.75
N THR A 264 5.05 -12.18 -2.07
CA THR A 264 4.84 -11.80 -0.67
C THR A 264 3.77 -10.73 -0.51
N LEU A 265 3.78 -9.71 -1.37
CA LEU A 265 2.78 -8.64 -1.32
C LEU A 265 1.39 -9.15 -1.68
N ALA A 266 1.30 -9.97 -2.72
CA ALA A 266 0.03 -10.54 -3.16
C ALA A 266 -0.40 -11.74 -2.31
N GLY A 267 0.52 -12.46 -1.65
CA GLY A 267 0.20 -13.52 -0.69
C GLY A 267 -0.89 -14.48 -1.18
N PHE A 268 -1.95 -14.63 -0.39
CA PHE A 268 -3.12 -15.44 -0.72
C PHE A 268 -3.91 -14.93 -1.93
N GLU A 269 -3.93 -13.62 -2.21
CA GLU A 269 -4.62 -13.06 -3.38
C GLU A 269 -4.08 -13.63 -4.68
N LEU A 270 -2.76 -13.78 -4.78
CA LEU A 270 -2.14 -14.40 -5.94
C LEU A 270 -2.60 -15.85 -6.11
N TYR A 271 -2.76 -16.59 -5.02
CA TYR A 271 -3.28 -17.95 -5.06
C TYR A 271 -4.76 -17.97 -5.45
N ARG A 272 -5.59 -17.10 -4.87
CA ARG A 272 -7.02 -16.97 -5.18
C ARG A 272 -7.24 -16.66 -6.65
N VAL A 273 -6.57 -15.63 -7.17
CA VAL A 273 -6.66 -15.24 -8.58
C VAL A 273 -6.22 -16.37 -9.49
N ASN A 274 -5.09 -17.02 -9.18
CA ASN A 274 -4.61 -18.15 -9.98
C ASN A 274 -5.58 -19.33 -9.97
N LEU A 275 -6.11 -19.70 -8.80
CA LEU A 275 -7.08 -20.78 -8.66
C LEU A 275 -8.34 -20.47 -9.47
N ASN A 276 -8.91 -19.27 -9.29
CA ASN A 276 -10.12 -18.85 -9.99
C ASN A 276 -9.90 -18.83 -11.51
N MET A 277 -8.79 -18.28 -12.01
CA MET A 277 -8.50 -18.26 -13.45
C MET A 277 -8.30 -19.68 -14.02
N THR A 278 -7.60 -20.55 -13.29
CA THR A 278 -7.43 -21.94 -13.69
C THR A 278 -8.76 -22.67 -13.73
N LEU A 279 -9.61 -22.53 -12.71
CA LEU A 279 -10.95 -23.16 -12.71
C LEU A 279 -11.84 -22.62 -13.83
N ASN A 280 -11.80 -21.31 -14.10
CA ASN A 280 -12.55 -20.69 -15.20
C ASN A 280 -12.16 -21.23 -16.57
N ALA A 281 -10.92 -21.71 -16.76
CA ALA A 281 -10.53 -22.36 -18.00
C ALA A 281 -11.32 -23.66 -18.26
N PHE A 282 -11.78 -24.34 -17.20
CA PHE A 282 -12.54 -25.59 -17.28
C PHE A 282 -14.05 -25.39 -17.10
N SER A 283 -14.48 -24.53 -16.15
CA SER A 283 -15.89 -24.28 -15.85
C SER A 283 -16.08 -22.95 -15.11
N SER A 284 -16.83 -22.01 -15.69
CA SER A 284 -17.22 -20.75 -15.04
C SER A 284 -18.08 -20.98 -13.80
N ASP A 285 -19.04 -21.88 -13.88
CA ASP A 285 -20.04 -22.08 -12.83
C ASP A 285 -19.42 -22.72 -11.59
N PHE A 286 -18.41 -23.57 -11.78
CA PHE A 286 -17.63 -24.10 -10.67
C PHE A 286 -16.70 -23.05 -10.09
N ALA A 287 -15.99 -22.28 -10.95
CA ALA A 287 -15.11 -21.20 -10.51
C ALA A 287 -15.87 -20.14 -9.70
N GLY A 288 -17.05 -19.72 -10.16
CA GLY A 288 -17.92 -18.76 -9.45
C GLY A 288 -18.32 -19.25 -8.06
N ARG A 289 -18.75 -20.52 -7.93
CA ARG A 289 -19.08 -21.12 -6.63
C ARG A 289 -17.88 -21.15 -5.67
N VAL A 290 -16.69 -21.47 -6.17
CA VAL A 290 -15.46 -21.47 -5.36
C VAL A 290 -15.10 -20.04 -4.94
N GLU A 291 -15.19 -19.08 -5.85
CA GLU A 291 -14.93 -17.66 -5.56
C GLU A 291 -15.90 -17.11 -4.50
N ASP A 292 -17.20 -17.43 -4.60
CA ASP A 292 -18.21 -17.01 -3.62
C ASP A 292 -17.94 -17.61 -2.24
N LEU A 293 -17.51 -18.87 -2.17
CA LEU A 293 -17.11 -19.52 -0.92
C LEU A 293 -15.89 -18.84 -0.30
N ILE A 294 -14.87 -18.52 -1.10
CA ILE A 294 -13.66 -17.82 -0.64
C ILE A 294 -14.02 -16.41 -0.16
N ARG A 295 -14.82 -15.65 -0.92
CA ARG A 295 -15.27 -14.31 -0.54
C ARG A 295 -16.11 -14.31 0.72
N SER A 296 -16.99 -15.30 0.89
CA SER A 296 -17.78 -15.47 2.12
C SER A 296 -16.90 -15.76 3.34
N PHE A 297 -15.88 -16.61 3.17
CA PHE A 297 -14.89 -16.87 4.21
C PHE A 297 -14.09 -15.61 4.55
N GLU A 298 -13.53 -14.93 3.55
CA GLU A 298 -12.76 -13.71 3.72
C GLU A 298 -13.61 -12.60 4.35
N GLY A 299 -14.86 -12.43 3.93
CA GLY A 299 -15.79 -11.44 4.46
C GLY A 299 -15.95 -11.52 5.98
N ARG A 300 -15.85 -12.73 6.55
CA ARG A 300 -15.95 -13.00 8.00
C ARG A 300 -14.65 -12.78 8.77
N LEU A 301 -13.51 -12.65 8.08
CA LEU A 301 -12.23 -12.44 8.74
C LEU A 301 -12.08 -10.98 9.20
N ASN A 302 -11.60 -10.80 10.43
CA ASN A 302 -11.14 -9.50 10.91
C ASN A 302 -9.97 -8.98 10.05
N PRO A 303 -9.84 -7.65 9.83
CA PRO A 303 -8.71 -7.02 9.14
C PRO A 303 -7.31 -7.56 9.50
N PHE A 304 -7.08 -7.94 10.75
CA PHE A 304 -5.84 -8.57 11.19
C PHE A 304 -5.50 -9.84 10.39
N PHE A 305 -6.43 -10.81 10.37
CA PHE A 305 -6.24 -12.09 9.68
C PHE A 305 -6.24 -11.94 8.17
N LYS A 306 -7.03 -11.01 7.62
CA LYS A 306 -6.96 -10.64 6.20
C LYS A 306 -5.55 -10.20 5.81
N THR A 307 -4.95 -9.34 6.63
CA THR A 307 -3.59 -8.83 6.38
C THR A 307 -2.52 -9.93 6.52
N LEU A 308 -2.69 -10.88 7.45
CA LEU A 308 -1.80 -12.05 7.56
C LEU A 308 -1.84 -12.94 6.31
N MET A 309 -3.01 -13.06 5.68
CA MET A 309 -3.22 -13.85 4.46
C MET A 309 -2.64 -13.15 3.24
N SER A 310 -2.86 -11.83 3.11
CA SER A 310 -2.34 -11.02 2.02
C SER A 310 -2.05 -9.60 2.48
N LEU A 311 -0.86 -9.10 2.16
CA LEU A 311 -0.45 -7.73 2.49
C LEU A 311 -1.22 -6.68 1.68
N SER A 312 -1.95 -7.07 0.64
CA SER A 312 -2.86 -6.19 -0.11
C SER A 312 -3.98 -5.60 0.75
N TYR A 313 -4.33 -6.25 1.87
CA TYR A 313 -5.36 -5.77 2.80
C TYR A 313 -4.82 -4.82 3.89
N MET A 314 -3.53 -4.52 3.86
CA MET A 314 -2.91 -3.65 4.83
C MET A 314 -3.44 -2.21 4.70
N ARG A 315 -3.82 -1.63 5.85
CA ARG A 315 -4.32 -0.27 5.97
C ARG A 315 -3.33 0.59 6.75
N VAL A 316 -2.83 1.66 6.14
CA VAL A 316 -1.77 2.52 6.71
C VAL A 316 -2.23 3.30 7.94
N ASP A 317 -3.54 3.50 8.08
CA ASP A 317 -4.23 4.16 9.19
C ASP A 317 -4.62 3.20 10.32
N SER A 318 -4.43 1.89 10.16
CA SER A 318 -4.87 0.87 11.12
C SER A 318 -3.71 0.13 11.76
N LEU A 319 -3.48 0.39 13.05
CA LEU A 319 -2.45 -0.29 13.84
C LEU A 319 -2.60 -1.82 13.83
N ILE A 320 -3.84 -2.32 13.83
CA ILE A 320 -4.14 -3.75 13.81
C ILE A 320 -3.54 -4.41 12.57
N THR A 321 -3.76 -3.82 11.39
CA THR A 321 -3.21 -4.36 10.13
C THR A 321 -1.69 -4.19 10.04
N ILE A 322 -1.13 -3.11 10.61
CA ILE A 322 0.32 -2.90 10.70
C ILE A 322 0.98 -3.96 11.59
N LEU A 323 0.36 -4.34 12.71
CA LEU A 323 0.86 -5.41 13.57
C LEU A 323 0.86 -6.76 12.86
N ALA A 324 -0.19 -7.08 12.10
CA ALA A 324 -0.23 -8.27 11.25
C ALA A 324 0.92 -8.25 10.21
N PHE A 325 1.13 -7.12 9.54
CA PHE A 325 2.24 -6.92 8.61
C PHE A 325 3.61 -7.15 9.27
N LEU A 326 3.83 -6.65 10.49
CA LEU A 326 5.06 -6.89 11.23
C LEU A 326 5.27 -8.37 11.59
N ILE A 327 4.20 -9.11 11.88
CA ILE A 327 4.27 -10.56 12.10
C ILE A 327 4.71 -11.27 10.83
N VAL A 328 4.14 -10.93 9.67
CA VAL A 328 4.58 -11.47 8.37
C VAL A 328 6.05 -11.15 8.12
N ALA A 329 6.48 -9.90 8.40
CA ALA A 329 7.87 -9.49 8.30
C ALA A 329 8.79 -10.35 9.18
N LEU A 330 8.39 -10.61 10.42
CA LEU A 330 9.14 -11.45 11.36
C LEU A 330 9.24 -12.90 10.89
N VAL A 331 8.16 -13.48 10.35
CA VAL A 331 8.17 -14.85 9.80
C VAL A 331 9.16 -14.94 8.64
N ILE A 332 9.14 -13.99 7.71
CA ILE A 332 10.05 -13.93 6.56
C ILE A 332 11.50 -13.75 7.02
N PHE A 333 11.72 -12.92 8.04
CA PHE A 333 13.04 -12.73 8.64
C PHE A 333 13.60 -14.02 9.24
N ILE A 334 12.79 -14.75 10.02
CA ILE A 334 13.17 -16.05 10.59
C ILE A 334 13.48 -17.04 9.47
N LEU A 335 12.67 -17.07 8.41
CA LEU A 335 12.92 -17.91 7.24
C LEU A 335 14.26 -17.56 6.58
N ALA A 336 14.56 -16.28 6.36
CA ALA A 336 15.83 -15.83 5.80
C ALA A 336 17.03 -16.21 6.69
N LEU A 337 16.91 -16.07 8.02
CA LEU A 337 17.93 -16.51 8.97
C LEU A 337 18.15 -18.01 8.94
N TYR A 338 17.10 -18.80 8.81
CA TYR A 338 17.19 -20.26 8.70
C TYR A 338 17.87 -20.67 7.38
N LEU A 339 17.43 -20.09 6.27
CA LEU A 339 17.92 -20.41 4.93
C LEU A 339 19.37 -19.95 4.72
N SER A 340 19.76 -18.79 5.25
CA SER A 340 21.12 -18.25 5.13
C SER A 340 22.19 -19.09 5.83
N LYS A 341 21.84 -19.89 6.86
CA LYS A 341 22.79 -20.83 7.50
C LYS A 341 23.27 -21.92 6.54
N ASN A 342 22.44 -22.30 5.56
CA ASN A 342 22.64 -23.48 4.71
C ASN A 342 22.98 -23.11 3.25
N GLN A 343 23.25 -21.83 2.95
CA GLN A 343 23.59 -21.39 1.60
C GLN A 343 25.09 -21.55 1.33
N SER A 344 25.46 -22.54 0.51
CA SER A 344 26.79 -22.61 -0.09
C SER A 344 26.96 -21.58 -1.21
N SER A 345 28.19 -21.11 -1.44
CA SER A 345 28.52 -20.10 -2.45
C SER A 345 28.26 -20.52 -3.90
N GLU A 346 28.07 -21.81 -4.14
CA GLU A 346 27.76 -22.35 -5.45
C GLU A 346 26.38 -21.92 -5.94
N ARG A 347 25.47 -21.57 -5.03
CA ARG A 347 24.08 -21.19 -5.35
C ARG A 347 23.82 -19.69 -5.46
N SER A 348 24.82 -18.81 -5.34
CA SER A 348 24.64 -17.38 -5.63
C SER A 348 24.39 -17.15 -7.13
N GLY A 349 23.53 -16.21 -7.51
CA GLY A 349 23.19 -15.91 -8.91
C GLY A 349 22.04 -16.76 -9.49
N TYR A 350 21.65 -17.85 -8.83
CA TYR A 350 20.39 -18.55 -9.18
C TYR A 350 19.19 -17.71 -8.80
N MET A 351 18.03 -17.96 -9.42
CA MET A 351 16.83 -17.17 -9.12
C MET A 351 16.43 -17.26 -7.64
N ILE A 352 16.36 -18.46 -7.07
CA ILE A 352 16.12 -18.68 -5.64
C ILE A 352 17.26 -19.51 -5.06
N ALA A 353 17.91 -19.02 -4.01
CA ALA A 353 19.10 -19.66 -3.47
C ALA A 353 18.80 -21.02 -2.79
N ASN A 354 17.57 -21.22 -2.29
CA ASN A 354 17.13 -22.49 -1.72
C ASN A 354 16.37 -23.35 -2.73
N LYS A 355 16.81 -24.60 -2.93
CA LYS A 355 16.21 -25.54 -3.89
C LYS A 355 14.75 -25.89 -3.59
N LYS A 356 14.38 -26.12 -2.32
CA LYS A 356 13.01 -26.49 -1.94
C LYS A 356 12.05 -25.33 -2.20
N LEU A 357 12.42 -24.13 -1.75
CA LEU A 357 11.65 -22.92 -2.00
C LEU A 357 11.58 -22.61 -3.51
N GLY A 358 12.67 -22.84 -4.23
CA GLY A 358 12.73 -22.63 -5.67
C GLY A 358 11.71 -23.46 -6.46
N VAL A 359 11.43 -24.70 -6.03
CA VAL A 359 10.38 -25.52 -6.67
C VAL A 359 9.01 -24.88 -6.51
N PHE A 360 8.66 -24.45 -5.29
CA PHE A 360 7.38 -23.78 -5.03
C PHE A 360 7.26 -22.48 -5.84
N CYS A 361 8.26 -21.61 -5.79
CA CYS A 361 8.26 -20.36 -6.55
C CYS A 361 8.17 -20.61 -8.06
N LYS A 362 8.83 -21.65 -8.58
CA LYS A 362 8.76 -22.03 -9.99
C LYS A 362 7.33 -22.42 -10.39
N LEU A 363 6.68 -23.24 -9.59
CA LEU A 363 5.30 -23.68 -9.86
C LEU A 363 4.33 -22.48 -9.82
N MET A 364 4.41 -21.65 -8.79
CA MET A 364 3.57 -20.46 -8.68
C MET A 364 3.78 -19.47 -9.82
N ALA A 365 5.04 -19.20 -10.20
CA ALA A 365 5.35 -18.31 -11.31
C ALA A 365 4.86 -18.88 -12.66
N SER A 366 5.04 -20.19 -12.87
CA SER A 366 4.57 -20.87 -14.08
C SER A 366 3.05 -20.82 -14.22
N LEU A 367 2.32 -21.09 -13.12
CA LEU A 367 0.87 -21.00 -13.10
C LEU A 367 0.38 -19.57 -13.35
N THR A 368 1.02 -18.59 -12.71
CA THR A 368 0.67 -17.17 -12.88
C THR A 368 0.85 -16.72 -14.33
N LEU A 369 1.98 -17.05 -14.95
CA LEU A 369 2.22 -16.70 -16.35
C LEU A 369 1.26 -17.43 -17.30
N ALA A 370 0.96 -18.71 -17.03
CA ALA A 370 0.03 -19.49 -17.81
C ALA A 370 -1.39 -18.89 -17.78
N ASN A 371 -1.88 -18.54 -16.60
CA ASN A 371 -3.19 -17.88 -16.42
C ASN A 371 -3.24 -16.53 -17.15
N LEU A 372 -2.18 -15.72 -17.05
CA LEU A 372 -2.08 -14.44 -17.76
C LEU A 372 -2.14 -14.63 -19.28
N MET A 373 -1.31 -15.53 -19.84
CA MET A 373 -1.31 -15.83 -21.28
C MET A 373 -2.67 -16.35 -21.74
N THR A 374 -3.31 -17.21 -20.96
CA THR A 374 -4.63 -17.77 -21.27
C THR A 374 -5.68 -16.68 -21.30
N SER A 375 -5.68 -15.76 -20.32
CA SER A 375 -6.61 -14.64 -20.28
C SER A 375 -6.47 -13.72 -21.49
N ILE A 376 -5.23 -13.37 -21.87
CA ILE A 376 -4.95 -12.54 -23.04
C ILE A 376 -5.44 -13.24 -24.32
N LEU A 377 -5.08 -14.50 -24.52
CA LEU A 377 -5.46 -15.24 -25.72
C LEU A 377 -6.97 -15.51 -25.80
N ALA A 378 -7.61 -15.84 -24.68
CA ALA A 378 -9.06 -16.02 -24.63
C ALA A 378 -9.79 -14.72 -25.02
N SER A 379 -9.33 -13.56 -24.56
CA SER A 379 -9.94 -12.26 -24.91
C SER A 379 -9.91 -11.93 -26.41
N VAL A 380 -8.92 -12.48 -27.14
CA VAL A 380 -8.75 -12.24 -28.58
C VAL A 380 -9.48 -13.29 -29.43
N PHE A 381 -9.47 -14.55 -29.00
CA PHE A 381 -9.86 -15.67 -29.86
C PHE A 381 -11.20 -16.32 -29.49
N VAL A 382 -11.73 -16.11 -28.28
CA VAL A 382 -12.86 -16.92 -27.79
C VAL A 382 -13.81 -16.12 -26.87
N GLN A 383 -15.06 -15.93 -27.30
CA GLN A 383 -16.09 -15.21 -26.51
C GLN A 383 -16.81 -16.07 -25.44
N LYS A 384 -16.69 -17.41 -25.45
CA LYS A 384 -17.32 -18.32 -24.48
C LYS A 384 -16.39 -19.47 -24.10
N ILE A 385 -16.49 -19.99 -22.87
CA ILE A 385 -15.75 -21.18 -22.43
C ILE A 385 -15.95 -22.30 -23.44
N SER A 386 -14.84 -22.76 -24.03
CA SER A 386 -14.82 -23.79 -25.06
C SER A 386 -13.61 -24.71 -24.84
N PRO A 387 -13.60 -25.93 -25.40
CA PRO A 387 -12.44 -26.82 -25.34
C PRO A 387 -11.14 -26.16 -25.81
N VAL A 388 -11.23 -25.14 -26.66
CA VAL A 388 -10.09 -24.35 -27.14
C VAL A 388 -9.40 -23.60 -25.99
N ILE A 389 -10.15 -23.04 -25.03
CA ILE A 389 -9.57 -22.35 -23.87
C ILE A 389 -8.77 -23.31 -22.99
N VAL A 390 -9.25 -24.55 -22.81
CA VAL A 390 -8.52 -25.59 -22.07
C VAL A 390 -7.21 -25.94 -22.78
N ILE A 391 -7.24 -26.08 -24.11
CA ILE A 391 -6.03 -26.34 -24.91
C ILE A 391 -5.04 -25.18 -24.80
N ILE A 392 -5.51 -23.94 -24.93
CA ILE A 392 -4.70 -22.73 -24.75
C ILE A 392 -4.04 -22.73 -23.36
N PHE A 393 -4.81 -23.04 -22.31
CA PHE A 393 -4.30 -23.09 -20.94
C PHE A 393 -3.21 -24.16 -20.78
N ILE A 394 -3.42 -25.38 -21.28
CA ILE A 394 -2.42 -26.46 -21.20
C ILE A 394 -1.14 -26.08 -21.93
N LEU A 395 -1.25 -25.50 -23.13
CA LEU A 395 -0.10 -25.03 -23.90
C LEU A 395 0.64 -23.89 -23.19
N ALA A 396 -0.10 -22.90 -22.66
CA ALA A 396 0.47 -21.80 -21.89
C ALA A 396 1.19 -22.30 -20.63
N LEU A 397 0.63 -23.31 -19.95
CA LEU A 397 1.25 -23.95 -18.79
C LEU A 397 2.54 -24.69 -19.15
N LEU A 398 2.55 -25.44 -20.24
CA LEU A 398 3.75 -26.13 -20.74
C LEU A 398 4.87 -25.14 -21.10
N ILE A 399 4.53 -24.07 -21.83
CA ILE A 399 5.47 -23.01 -22.21
C ILE A 399 6.01 -22.31 -20.97
N SER A 400 5.12 -21.89 -20.07
CA SER A 400 5.49 -21.19 -18.83
C SER A 400 6.38 -22.05 -17.93
N TYR A 401 6.04 -23.34 -17.77
CA TYR A 401 6.86 -24.27 -17.00
C TYR A 401 8.26 -24.44 -17.59
N LYS A 402 8.38 -24.63 -18.92
CA LYS A 402 9.69 -24.71 -19.58
C LYS A 402 10.50 -23.44 -19.43
N PHE A 403 9.86 -22.28 -19.61
CA PHE A 403 10.50 -20.97 -19.47
C PHE A 403 11.09 -20.79 -18.05
N PHE A 404 10.29 -21.01 -17.01
CA PHE A 404 10.80 -20.90 -15.65
C PHE A 404 11.75 -22.03 -15.27
N ASP A 405 11.59 -23.25 -15.79
CA ASP A 405 12.58 -24.32 -15.56
C ASP A 405 13.98 -23.93 -16.08
N MET A 406 14.04 -23.23 -17.22
CA MET A 406 15.27 -22.65 -17.74
C MET A 406 15.78 -21.52 -16.84
N LEU A 407 14.95 -20.53 -16.51
CA LEU A 407 15.34 -19.38 -15.68
C LEU A 407 15.86 -19.79 -14.29
N PHE A 408 15.24 -20.79 -13.65
CA PHE A 408 15.67 -21.28 -12.34
C PHE A 408 16.97 -22.10 -12.38
N LYS A 409 17.39 -22.57 -13.56
CA LYS A 409 18.67 -23.28 -13.78
C LYS A 409 19.80 -22.35 -14.22
N ILE A 410 19.47 -21.20 -14.81
CA ILE A 410 20.47 -20.19 -15.20
C ILE A 410 21.02 -19.50 -13.95
N ARG A 411 22.35 -19.31 -13.96
CA ARG A 411 23.05 -18.50 -12.97
C ARG A 411 23.28 -17.12 -13.56
N LEU A 412 22.53 -16.13 -13.10
CA LEU A 412 22.73 -14.73 -13.45
C LEU A 412 23.87 -14.16 -12.60
N LYS A 413 25.07 -14.19 -13.18
CA LYS A 413 26.25 -13.46 -12.70
C LYS A 413 26.71 -12.54 -13.82
N PHE A 414 26.87 -11.26 -13.50
CA PHE A 414 27.38 -10.20 -14.38
C PHE A 414 28.79 -9.82 -13.95
#